data_AF-A0A512BIV1-F1
#
_entry.id   AF-A0A512BIV1-F1
#
_cell.length_a   1.000
_cell.length_b   1.000
_cell.length_c   1.000
_cell.angle_alpha   90.00
_cell.angle_beta   90.00
_cell.angle_gamma   90.00
#
_symmetry.space_group_name_H-M   'P 1'
#
loop_
_entity.id
_entity.type
_entity.pdbx_description
1 polymer ?
#
loop_
_entity_poly.entity_id
_entity_poly.type
_entity_poly.pdbx_seq_one_letter_code
_entity_poly.pdbx_strand_id
1 'polypeptide(L)'
;MLDNYNNKTYVNGQAGSIYKQTAPLKNAMRPPGDWNVYDVIYTAPRFKEDSSLFSPAKVTVIHNGVVVQNNTTITGNTPYIGLPKYKYHGKGPIKLQDHGDPSPAISFRNIWIREL
;
A
#
# COMPACT_ATOMS: atom_id res chain seq x y z
N MET A 1 0.58 -2.96 -5.85
CA MET A 1 1.42 -2.50 -6.98
C MET A 1 0.77 -2.96 -8.26
N LEU A 2 0.86 -2.19 -9.34
CA LEU A 2 0.24 -2.50 -10.61
C LEU A 2 0.91 -1.66 -11.70
N ASP A 3 0.98 -2.16 -12.94
CA ASP A 3 1.35 -1.31 -14.06
C ASP A 3 0.17 -0.40 -14.45
N ASN A 4 0.29 0.89 -14.11
CA ASN A 4 -0.64 1.94 -14.54
C ASN A 4 -0.02 2.93 -15.52
N TYR A 5 1.06 2.56 -16.24
CA TYR A 5 1.57 3.34 -17.35
C TYR A 5 0.69 3.14 -18.59
N ASN A 6 -0.08 4.16 -18.96
CA ASN A 6 -1.11 4.07 -20.02
C ASN A 6 -2.14 2.95 -19.83
N ASN A 7 -2.32 2.47 -18.59
CA ASN A 7 -3.24 1.40 -18.24
C ASN A 7 -4.19 1.87 -17.14
N LYS A 8 -5.44 2.18 -17.52
CA LYS A 8 -6.47 2.71 -16.61
C LYS A 8 -7.15 1.57 -15.84
N THR A 9 -7.48 1.86 -14.60
CA THR A 9 -8.28 0.97 -13.73
C THR A 9 -9.11 1.81 -12.75
N TYR A 10 -9.81 1.18 -11.81
CA TYR A 10 -10.49 1.85 -10.72
C TYR A 10 -9.50 2.59 -9.81
N VAL A 11 -9.73 3.89 -9.61
CA VAL A 11 -8.73 4.82 -9.03
C VAL A 11 -8.31 4.48 -7.61
N ASN A 12 -9.21 3.89 -6.82
CA ASN A 12 -8.92 3.47 -5.45
C ASN A 12 -8.17 2.13 -5.38
N GLY A 13 -7.83 1.49 -6.50
CA GLY A 13 -6.98 0.29 -6.54
C GLY A 13 -5.80 0.35 -7.50
N GLN A 14 -5.52 1.52 -8.07
CA GLN A 14 -4.34 1.71 -8.93
C GLN A 14 -3.03 1.77 -8.11
N ALA A 15 -1.88 1.81 -8.78
CA ALA A 15 -0.54 1.93 -8.18
C ALA A 15 -0.47 3.07 -7.16
N GLY A 16 0.15 2.83 -6.01
CA GLY A 16 0.24 3.79 -4.91
C GLY A 16 -1.03 3.97 -4.07
N SER A 17 -2.14 3.30 -4.38
CA SER A 17 -3.33 3.33 -3.51
C SER A 17 -3.13 2.57 -2.21
N ILE A 18 -3.83 3.01 -1.17
CA ILE A 18 -4.22 2.10 -0.09
C ILE A 18 -5.46 1.36 -0.59
N TYR A 19 -5.25 0.11 -0.98
CA TYR A 19 -6.16 -0.63 -1.86
C TYR A 19 -7.63 -0.58 -1.39
N LYS A 20 -8.49 -0.09 -2.29
CA LYS A 20 -9.92 0.20 -2.12
C LYS A 20 -10.31 1.14 -0.98
N GLN A 21 -9.34 1.78 -0.31
CA GLN A 21 -9.56 2.79 0.72
C GLN A 21 -9.30 4.21 0.19
N THR A 22 -8.08 4.48 -0.27
CA THR A 22 -7.64 5.83 -0.66
C THR A 22 -6.90 5.78 -1.99
N ALA A 23 -7.36 6.55 -2.97
CA ALA A 23 -6.67 6.73 -4.25
C ALA A 23 -5.32 7.45 -4.03
N PRO A 24 -4.30 7.17 -4.84
CA PRO A 24 -3.05 7.92 -4.77
C PRO A 24 -3.27 9.38 -5.19
N LEU A 25 -2.49 10.30 -4.61
CA LEU A 25 -2.51 11.72 -5.00
C LEU A 25 -2.10 11.94 -6.46
N LYS A 26 -1.28 11.05 -7.01
CA LYS A 26 -0.79 11.12 -8.39
C LYS A 26 -0.46 9.72 -8.92
N ASN A 27 -0.68 9.49 -10.21
CA ASN A 27 -0.04 8.39 -10.93
C ASN A 27 1.39 8.81 -11.31
N ALA A 28 2.39 8.17 -10.70
CA ALA A 28 3.81 8.46 -10.89
C ALA A 28 4.57 7.32 -11.60
N MET A 29 3.86 6.51 -12.40
CA MET A 29 4.44 5.36 -13.09
C MET A 29 5.53 5.75 -14.09
N ARG A 30 6.62 4.97 -14.09
CA ARG A 30 7.56 4.86 -15.20
C ARG A 30 7.12 3.77 -16.19
N PRO A 31 7.55 3.83 -17.46
CA PRO A 31 7.22 2.81 -18.46
C PRO A 31 7.76 1.42 -18.08
N PRO A 32 7.20 0.33 -18.64
CA PRO A 32 7.76 -1.00 -18.51
C PRO A 32 9.24 -1.07 -18.93
N GLY A 33 10.04 -1.83 -18.19
CA GLY A 33 11.49 -1.89 -18.34
C GLY A 33 12.25 -0.97 -17.38
N ASP A 34 11.62 0.14 -16.97
CA ASP A 34 12.18 1.04 -15.96
C ASP A 34 11.79 0.65 -14.54
N TRP A 35 12.66 0.95 -13.59
CA TRP A 35 12.41 0.68 -12.18
C TRP A 35 11.51 1.74 -11.55
N ASN A 36 10.41 1.28 -10.99
CA ASN A 36 9.57 2.05 -10.08
C ASN A 36 10.08 1.90 -8.64
N VAL A 37 10.31 3.02 -7.96
CA VAL A 37 10.88 3.08 -6.60
C VAL A 37 9.80 3.49 -5.62
N TYR A 38 9.73 2.80 -4.47
CA TYR A 38 8.83 3.10 -3.38
C TYR A 38 9.62 3.37 -2.10
N ASP A 39 9.37 4.52 -1.48
CA ASP A 39 9.76 4.80 -0.10
C ASP A 39 8.48 4.84 0.75
N VAL A 40 8.44 4.04 1.82
CA VAL A 40 7.25 3.86 2.65
C VAL A 40 7.59 4.13 4.11
N ILE A 41 6.86 5.06 4.71
CA ILE A 41 6.93 5.38 6.15
C ILE A 41 5.62 4.92 6.76
N TYR A 42 5.69 4.05 7.77
CA TYR A 42 4.53 3.41 8.36
C TYR A 42 4.49 3.62 9.87
N THR A 43 3.33 4.00 10.39
CA THR A 43 3.01 4.00 11.82
C THR A 43 1.98 2.91 12.08
N ALA A 44 2.32 1.95 12.94
CA ALA A 44 1.44 0.85 13.30
C ALA A 44 0.17 1.32 14.05
N PRO A 45 -0.97 0.61 13.93
CA PRO A 45 -2.12 0.90 14.75
C PRO A 45 -1.83 0.50 16.20
N ARG A 46 -2.55 1.12 17.14
CA ARG A 46 -2.56 0.69 18.54
C ARG A 46 -3.95 0.24 18.91
N PHE A 47 -4.02 -0.74 19.78
CA PHE A 47 -5.26 -1.30 20.32
C PHE A 47 -5.29 -1.11 21.83
N LYS A 48 -6.50 -1.06 22.40
CA LYS A 48 -6.73 -1.08 23.84
C LYS A 48 -6.65 -2.52 24.36
N GLU A 49 -6.72 -2.68 25.68
CA GLU A 49 -6.75 -3.99 26.35
C GLU A 49 -7.94 -4.85 25.91
N ASP A 50 -9.09 -4.24 25.66
CA ASP A 50 -10.29 -4.91 25.12
C ASP A 50 -10.19 -5.27 23.63
N SER A 51 -9.00 -5.14 23.03
CA SER A 51 -8.71 -5.36 21.61
C SER A 51 -9.40 -4.39 20.64
N SER A 52 -10.12 -3.38 21.14
CA SER A 52 -10.68 -2.32 20.29
C SER A 52 -9.58 -1.36 19.80
N LEU A 53 -9.82 -0.71 18.66
CA LEU A 53 -8.87 0.23 18.09
C LEU A 53 -8.67 1.43 19.04
N PHE A 54 -7.41 1.75 19.34
CA PHE A 54 -7.02 2.95 20.07
C PHE A 54 -6.58 4.07 19.12
N SER A 55 -5.66 3.78 18.20
CA SER A 55 -5.22 4.72 17.17
C SER A 55 -4.99 4.00 15.84
N PRO A 56 -5.45 4.55 14.71
CA PRO A 56 -5.31 3.89 13.41
C PRO A 56 -3.86 3.91 12.92
N ALA A 57 -3.56 2.98 12.02
CA ALA A 57 -2.32 3.03 11.26
C ALA A 57 -2.28 4.24 10.34
N LYS A 58 -1.07 4.75 10.09
CA LYS A 58 -0.81 5.80 9.11
C LYS A 58 0.31 5.41 8.17
N VAL A 59 0.25 5.91 6.95
CA VAL A 59 1.27 5.64 5.93
C VAL A 59 1.54 6.84 5.05
N THR A 60 2.81 7.12 4.83
CA THR A 60 3.29 7.98 3.74
C THR A 60 3.95 7.08 2.70
N VAL A 61 3.57 7.26 1.44
CA VAL A 61 4.14 6.53 0.31
C VAL A 61 4.65 7.55 -0.70
N ILE A 62 5.92 7.41 -1.06
CA ILE A 62 6.57 8.18 -2.11
C ILE A 62 6.89 7.20 -3.23
N HIS A 63 6.37 7.47 -4.42
CA HIS A 63 6.56 6.64 -5.62
C HIS A 63 7.35 7.46 -6.65
N ASN A 64 8.57 7.02 -6.97
CA ASN A 64 9.49 7.72 -7.87
C ASN A 64 9.76 9.20 -7.46
N GLY A 65 9.90 9.46 -6.16
CA GLY A 65 10.10 10.82 -5.61
C GLY A 65 8.82 11.66 -5.51
N VAL A 66 7.66 11.14 -5.95
CA VAL A 66 6.37 11.82 -5.87
C VAL A 66 5.58 11.30 -4.69
N VAL A 67 5.10 12.17 -3.80
CA VAL A 67 4.22 11.78 -2.70
C VAL A 67 2.87 11.31 -3.28
N VAL A 68 2.53 10.04 -3.05
CA VAL A 68 1.27 9.43 -3.51
C VAL A 68 0.32 9.10 -2.37
N GLN A 69 0.82 8.97 -1.14
CA GLN A 69 0.05 8.96 0.10
C GLN A 69 0.75 9.89 1.09
N ASN A 70 0.03 10.84 1.68
CA ASN A 70 0.60 11.82 2.59
C ASN A 70 0.00 11.66 3.98
N ASN A 71 0.72 10.94 4.87
CA ASN A 71 0.27 10.62 6.23
C ASN A 71 -1.17 10.06 6.27
N THR A 72 -1.49 9.22 5.29
CA THR A 72 -2.83 8.68 5.04
C THR A 72 -3.22 7.72 6.14
N THR A 73 -4.40 7.92 6.72
CA THR A 73 -4.98 7.00 7.70
C THR A 73 -5.46 5.72 7.00
N ILE A 74 -5.05 4.56 7.51
CA ILE A 74 -5.56 3.26 7.08
C ILE A 74 -6.79 2.93 7.94
N THR A 75 -7.90 2.51 7.33
CA THR A 75 -9.18 2.30 8.03
C THR A 75 -9.44 0.85 8.44
N GLY A 76 -8.47 -0.04 8.20
CA GLY A 76 -8.52 -1.46 8.54
C GLY A 76 -7.76 -2.30 7.50
N ASN A 77 -8.14 -3.57 7.36
CA ASN A 77 -7.66 -4.40 6.26
C ASN A 77 -8.05 -3.84 4.88
N THR A 78 -7.47 -4.38 3.82
CA THR A 78 -7.71 -3.95 2.42
C THR A 78 -8.43 -5.05 1.62
N PRO A 79 -9.73 -5.30 1.84
CA PRO A 79 -10.44 -6.39 1.19
C PRO A 79 -10.77 -6.09 -0.28
N TYR A 80 -10.86 -7.14 -1.11
CA TYR A 80 -11.44 -7.01 -2.45
C TYR A 80 -12.96 -6.76 -2.37
N ILE A 81 -13.66 -7.43 -1.45
CA ILE A 81 -15.12 -7.32 -1.27
C ILE A 81 -15.41 -6.93 0.18
N GLY A 82 -16.29 -5.93 0.35
CA GLY A 82 -16.74 -5.45 1.66
C GLY A 82 -15.96 -4.24 2.17
N LEU A 83 -16.29 -3.81 3.39
CA LEU A 83 -15.68 -2.65 4.02
C LEU A 83 -14.42 -3.04 4.81
N PRO A 84 -13.41 -2.16 4.88
CA PRO A 84 -12.28 -2.29 5.79
C PRO A 84 -12.73 -2.49 7.23
N LYS A 85 -12.04 -3.37 7.95
CA LYS A 85 -12.23 -3.61 9.37
C LYS A 85 -10.89 -3.79 10.04
N TYR A 86 -10.76 -3.23 11.23
CA TYR A 86 -9.65 -3.56 12.12
C TYR A 86 -9.89 -4.93 12.76
N LYS A 87 -8.84 -5.74 12.78
CA LYS A 87 -8.73 -6.94 13.60
C LYS A 87 -7.48 -6.76 14.45
N TYR A 88 -7.58 -7.04 15.75
CA TYR A 88 -6.44 -6.96 16.64
C TYR A 88 -5.24 -7.75 16.10
N HIS A 89 -4.06 -7.14 16.15
CA HIS A 89 -2.79 -7.77 15.76
C HIS A 89 -1.61 -7.08 16.47
N GLY A 90 -0.50 -7.81 16.59
CA GLY A 90 0.80 -7.28 17.03
C GLY A 90 1.70 -6.91 15.85
N LYS A 91 3.02 -7.04 16.03
CA LYS A 91 3.99 -6.96 14.92
C LYS A 91 3.66 -8.01 13.85
N GLY A 92 3.86 -7.65 12.58
CA GLY A 92 3.63 -8.53 11.45
C GLY A 92 4.72 -8.36 10.38
N PRO A 93 4.91 -9.35 9.49
CA PRO A 93 5.89 -9.27 8.43
C PRO A 93 5.40 -8.38 7.28
N ILE A 94 6.32 -7.99 6.39
CA ILE A 94 5.97 -7.51 5.06
C ILE A 94 5.62 -8.72 4.18
N LYS A 95 4.52 -8.62 3.43
CA LYS A 95 4.12 -9.63 2.43
C LYS A 95 4.17 -9.02 1.03
N LEU A 96 4.80 -9.73 0.10
CA LEU A 96 4.72 -9.43 -1.34
C LEU A 96 3.65 -10.34 -1.95
N GLN A 97 2.77 -9.78 -2.76
CA GLN A 97 1.63 -10.50 -3.32
C GLN A 97 2.01 -11.14 -4.65
N ASP A 98 1.76 -12.44 -4.78
CA ASP A 98 1.51 -13.10 -6.06
C ASP A 98 0.00 -13.00 -6.34
N HIS A 99 -0.36 -12.31 -7.42
CA HIS A 99 -1.74 -11.92 -7.72
C HIS A 99 -2.50 -12.97 -8.54
N GLY A 100 -1.79 -13.94 -9.13
CA GLY A 100 -2.40 -15.10 -9.82
C GLY A 100 -3.14 -14.79 -11.13
N ASP A 101 -3.02 -13.58 -11.67
CA ASP A 101 -3.50 -13.25 -13.01
C ASP A 101 -2.48 -13.68 -14.09
N PRO A 102 -2.87 -13.79 -15.37
CA PRO A 102 -2.01 -14.35 -16.41
C PRO A 102 -0.94 -13.37 -16.93
N SER A 103 -0.78 -12.18 -16.31
CA SER A 103 0.25 -11.24 -16.74
C SER A 103 1.66 -11.76 -16.44
N PRO A 104 2.67 -11.30 -17.20
CA PRO A 104 4.06 -11.59 -16.86
C PRO A 104 4.42 -11.11 -15.45
N ALA A 105 5.15 -11.93 -14.70
CA ALA A 105 5.55 -11.62 -13.34
C ALA A 105 6.43 -10.36 -13.28
N ILE A 106 6.20 -9.54 -12.25
CA ILE A 106 7.08 -8.41 -11.93
C ILE A 106 8.34 -8.88 -11.20
N SER A 107 9.39 -8.06 -11.26
CA SER A 107 10.66 -8.30 -10.54
C SER A 107 10.89 -7.28 -9.44
N PHE A 108 11.61 -7.69 -8.39
CA PHE A 108 11.94 -6.85 -7.24
C PHE A 108 13.46 -6.76 -7.07
N ARG A 109 13.93 -5.63 -6.52
CA ARG A 109 15.33 -5.46 -6.07
C ARG A 109 15.40 -4.42 -4.94
N ASN A 110 16.52 -4.40 -4.23
CA ASN A 110 16.85 -3.39 -3.23
C ASN A 110 15.77 -3.18 -2.15
N ILE A 111 15.32 -4.29 -1.54
CA ILE A 111 14.35 -4.24 -0.44
C ILE A 111 15.14 -4.24 0.87
N TRP A 112 14.95 -3.20 1.67
CA TRP A 112 15.50 -3.07 3.02
C TRP A 112 14.45 -2.44 3.94
N ILE A 113 14.63 -2.62 5.24
CA ILE A 113 13.73 -2.07 6.27
C ILE A 113 14.55 -1.59 7.46
N ARG A 114 14.06 -0.53 8.12
CA ARG A 114 14.53 -0.07 9.42
C ARG A 114 13.33 0.21 10.33
N GLU A 115 13.45 -0.13 11.60
CA GLU A 115 12.45 0.27 12.59
C GLU A 115 12.55 1.80 12.85
N LEU A 116 11.44 2.40 13.30
CA LEU A 116 11.30 3.82 13.64
C LEU A 116 10.92 3.98 15.12
#